data_AF-A0A959VAP7-F1
#
_entry.id   AF-A0A959VAP7-F1
#
_cell.length_a   1.000
_cell.length_b   1.000
_cell.length_c   1.000
_cell.angle_alpha   90.00
_cell.angle_beta   90.00
_cell.angle_gamma   90.00
#
_symmetry.space_group_name_H-M   'P 1'
#
loop_
_entity.id
_entity.type
_entity.pdbx_description
1 polymer ?
#
loop_
_entity_poly.entity_id
_entity_poly.type
_entity_poly.pdbx_seq_one_letter_code
_entity_poly.pdbx_strand_id
1 'polypeptide(L)'
;YEFKSFDKPEKRDTISNIEKNNTLFKAFHFVPGQELHFKVKTENESEREIKWLVDTDIYNNSYLYEKSSNSLAYFKNEGNIHYFTHFEGNRKSLLFWFYLGAYKVPCGFYKNLQITDTYPIHLLNKRALIFLQDFIAPFYMFIKSEYEMEFTRLKDNLTDSTIQFISSSKVKLGNNISRELNFEFEIESNRIKKFVVIDENKTIEATEVSTENQ
;
A
#
# COMPACT_ATOMS: atom_id res chain seq x y z
N TYR A 1 3.60 1.10 -19.76
CA TYR A 1 2.25 1.66 -19.57
C TYR A 1 2.33 2.68 -18.45
N GLU A 2 1.50 3.72 -18.45
CA GLU A 2 1.44 4.70 -17.36
C GLU A 2 0.00 4.80 -16.84
N PHE A 3 -0.16 4.79 -15.52
CA PHE A 3 -1.49 4.97 -14.91
C PHE A 3 -1.76 6.46 -14.67
N LYS A 4 -2.84 6.99 -15.26
CA LYS A 4 -3.29 8.37 -15.05
C LYS A 4 -4.76 8.41 -14.62
N SER A 5 -5.01 9.00 -13.45
CA SER A 5 -6.38 9.17 -12.92
C SER A 5 -7.14 10.30 -13.64
N PHE A 6 -6.42 11.36 -14.04
CA PHE A 6 -6.94 12.49 -14.81
C PHE A 6 -5.80 13.11 -15.60
N ASP A 7 -5.88 13.08 -16.93
CA ASP A 7 -4.93 13.77 -17.80
C ASP A 7 -5.54 14.00 -19.19
N LYS A 8 -4.92 14.89 -19.97
CA LYS A 8 -5.25 15.11 -21.38
C LYS A 8 -4.23 14.37 -22.25
N PRO A 9 -4.65 13.34 -23.02
CA PRO A 9 -3.75 12.60 -23.90
C PRO A 9 -3.20 13.46 -25.04
N GLU A 10 -1.99 13.15 -25.48
CA GLU A 10 -1.39 13.76 -26.66
C GLU A 10 -1.94 13.14 -27.96
N LYS A 11 -1.69 13.81 -29.08
CA LYS A 11 -2.13 13.33 -30.39
C LYS A 11 -1.34 12.06 -30.73
N ARG A 12 -2.05 10.91 -30.74
CA ARG A 12 -1.61 9.51 -30.99
C ARG A 12 -1.51 8.62 -29.76
N ASP A 13 -1.82 9.13 -28.57
CA ASP A 13 -1.95 8.27 -27.40
C ASP A 13 -3.14 7.32 -27.56
N THR A 14 -2.97 6.07 -27.10
CA THR A 14 -4.03 5.07 -27.04
C THR A 14 -4.51 4.94 -25.60
N ILE A 15 -5.78 5.22 -25.36
CA ILE A 15 -6.42 5.06 -24.04
C ILE A 15 -6.96 3.64 -23.96
N SER A 16 -6.69 2.96 -22.85
CA SER A 16 -7.30 1.67 -22.53
C SER A 16 -7.83 1.68 -21.10
N ASN A 17 -8.95 1.00 -20.89
CA ASN A 17 -9.46 0.74 -19.54
C ASN A 17 -8.59 -0.31 -18.85
N ILE A 18 -8.58 -0.27 -17.51
CA ILE A 18 -7.95 -1.30 -16.68
C ILE A 18 -8.70 -2.63 -16.87
N GLU A 19 -8.04 -3.62 -17.46
CA GLU A 19 -8.45 -5.00 -17.53
C GLU A 19 -8.20 -5.65 -16.18
N LYS A 20 -9.31 -6.01 -15.54
CA LYS A 20 -9.34 -6.49 -14.18
C LYS A 20 -8.71 -7.88 -14.07
N ASN A 21 -7.68 -8.01 -13.25
CA ASN A 21 -7.17 -9.30 -12.80
C ASN A 21 -7.94 -9.75 -11.55
N ASN A 22 -8.62 -10.89 -11.65
CA ASN A 22 -9.49 -11.38 -10.57
C ASN A 22 -8.74 -11.72 -9.28
N THR A 23 -7.51 -12.23 -9.37
CA THR A 23 -6.71 -12.58 -8.20
C THR A 23 -6.27 -11.35 -7.43
N LEU A 24 -5.77 -10.34 -8.13
CA LEU A 24 -5.40 -9.07 -7.52
C LEU A 24 -6.63 -8.34 -6.95
N PHE A 25 -7.73 -8.30 -7.70
CA PHE A 25 -8.96 -7.68 -7.25
C PHE A 25 -9.47 -8.28 -5.94
N LYS A 26 -9.58 -9.61 -5.88
CA LYS A 26 -10.09 -10.31 -4.69
C LYS A 26 -9.15 -10.15 -3.49
N ALA A 27 -7.83 -10.12 -3.71
CA ALA A 27 -6.86 -9.94 -2.64
C ALA A 27 -6.99 -8.59 -1.90
N PHE A 28 -7.41 -7.54 -2.60
CA PHE A 28 -7.66 -6.21 -2.05
C PHE A 28 -9.15 -5.89 -1.85
N HIS A 29 -10.03 -6.87 -2.03
CA HIS A 29 -11.46 -6.73 -1.77
C HIS A 29 -11.77 -7.07 -0.31
N PHE A 30 -11.41 -6.15 0.58
CA PHE A 30 -11.66 -6.27 2.01
C PHE A 30 -13.15 -6.06 2.32
N VAL A 31 -13.78 -7.08 2.90
CA VAL A 31 -15.21 -7.06 3.25
C VAL A 31 -15.37 -6.83 4.75
N PRO A 32 -16.28 -5.93 5.21
CA PRO A 32 -16.52 -5.74 6.64
C PRO A 32 -16.81 -7.05 7.38
N GLY A 33 -16.20 -7.20 8.56
CA GLY A 33 -16.23 -8.44 9.36
C GLY A 33 -15.15 -9.46 8.99
N GLN A 34 -14.40 -9.26 7.90
CA GLN A 34 -13.25 -10.10 7.57
C GLN A 34 -12.09 -9.88 8.55
N GLU A 35 -11.40 -10.96 8.91
CA GLU A 35 -10.13 -10.90 9.62
C GLU A 35 -8.98 -11.33 8.71
N LEU A 36 -7.85 -10.64 8.82
CA LEU A 36 -6.58 -11.00 8.17
C LEU A 36 -5.54 -11.29 9.26
N HIS A 37 -4.92 -12.46 9.20
CA HIS A 37 -3.97 -12.92 10.21
C HIS A 37 -2.59 -13.06 9.57
N PHE A 38 -1.58 -12.49 10.21
CA PHE A 38 -0.20 -12.49 9.72
C PHE A 38 0.75 -12.98 10.80
N LYS A 39 1.67 -13.87 10.42
CA LYS A 39 2.89 -14.14 11.18
C LYS A 39 3.96 -13.16 10.71
N VAL A 40 4.47 -12.39 11.66
CA VAL A 40 5.47 -11.36 11.41
C VAL A 40 6.80 -11.82 11.96
N LYS A 41 7.79 -11.84 11.09
CA LYS A 41 9.19 -12.10 11.41
C LYS A 41 9.99 -10.83 11.18
N THR A 42 10.87 -10.53 12.10
CA THR A 42 11.79 -9.41 12.03
C THR A 42 13.19 -9.96 12.32
N GLU A 43 14.20 -9.40 11.66
CA GLU A 43 15.58 -9.74 11.97
C GLU A 43 15.87 -9.58 13.47
N ASN A 44 16.26 -10.68 14.11
CA ASN A 44 16.63 -10.77 15.55
C ASN A 44 15.48 -10.62 16.56
N GLU A 45 14.21 -10.67 16.14
CA GLU A 45 13.05 -10.72 17.04
C GLU A 45 12.30 -12.04 16.89
N SER A 46 11.62 -12.47 17.95
CA SER A 46 10.72 -13.62 17.92
C SER A 46 9.53 -13.36 17.00
N GLU A 47 9.07 -14.40 16.30
CA GLU A 47 7.85 -14.32 15.50
C GLU A 47 6.64 -13.89 16.36
N ARG A 48 5.81 -13.01 15.80
CA ARG A 48 4.59 -12.52 16.45
C ARG A 48 3.42 -12.61 15.50
N GLU A 49 2.23 -12.88 16.04
CA GLU A 49 1.00 -12.86 15.26
C GLU A 49 0.32 -11.50 15.35
N ILE A 50 -0.11 -10.98 14.20
CA ILE A 50 -0.87 -9.74 14.08
C ILE A 50 -2.17 -10.04 13.36
N LYS A 51 -3.26 -9.45 13.87
CA LYS A 51 -4.59 -9.57 13.29
C LYS A 51 -5.11 -8.19 12.90
N TRP A 52 -5.68 -8.12 11.70
CA TRP A 52 -6.41 -6.95 11.22
C TRP A 52 -7.88 -7.31 11.03
N LEU A 53 -8.76 -6.48 11.56
CA LEU A 53 -10.20 -6.56 11.35
C LEU A 53 -10.60 -5.52 10.29
N VAL A 54 -11.40 -5.93 9.31
CA VAL A 54 -12.04 -5.01 8.37
C VAL A 54 -13.36 -4.53 8.97
N ASP A 55 -13.56 -3.23 9.06
CA ASP A 55 -14.78 -2.65 9.64
C ASP A 55 -15.11 -1.30 8.98
N THR A 56 -16.24 -0.70 9.37
CA THR A 56 -16.72 0.59 8.86
C THR A 56 -17.09 1.54 9.99
N ASP A 57 -16.79 2.83 9.82
CA ASP A 57 -17.24 3.84 10.77
C ASP A 57 -18.73 4.20 10.59
N ILE A 58 -19.22 5.11 11.44
CA ILE A 58 -20.61 5.60 11.39
C ILE A 58 -20.98 6.33 10.09
N TYR A 59 -19.98 6.70 9.27
CA TYR A 59 -20.14 7.35 7.98
C TYR A 59 -19.95 6.37 6.80
N ASN A 60 -19.84 5.07 7.07
CA ASN A 60 -19.55 3.99 6.12
C ASN A 60 -18.18 4.09 5.45
N ASN A 61 -17.19 4.72 6.08
CA ASN A 61 -15.81 4.65 5.63
C ASN A 61 -15.20 3.33 6.10
N SER A 62 -14.75 2.50 5.16
CA SER A 62 -14.09 1.23 5.47
C SER A 62 -12.65 1.45 5.95
N TYR A 63 -12.24 0.66 6.94
CA TYR A 63 -10.88 0.66 7.45
C TYR A 63 -10.40 -0.73 7.86
N LEU A 64 -9.08 -0.89 7.89
CA LEU A 64 -8.41 -1.98 8.58
C LEU A 64 -8.08 -1.52 10.00
N TYR A 65 -8.34 -2.36 11.00
CA TYR A 65 -8.01 -2.10 12.40
C TYR A 65 -7.01 -3.11 12.95
N GLU A 66 -5.86 -2.62 13.42
CA GLU A 66 -4.87 -3.40 14.14
C GLU A 66 -4.98 -3.15 15.65
N LYS A 67 -5.56 -4.12 16.37
CA LYS A 67 -5.80 -4.01 17.82
C LYS A 67 -4.52 -3.86 18.65
N SER A 68 -3.44 -4.55 18.28
CA SER A 68 -2.17 -4.55 19.04
C SER A 68 -1.50 -3.19 19.14
N SER A 69 -1.67 -2.34 18.12
CA SER A 69 -1.06 -1.02 18.06
C SER A 69 -2.09 0.12 18.10
N ASN A 70 -3.37 -0.23 18.19
CA ASN A 70 -4.50 0.69 18.08
C ASN A 70 -4.40 1.59 16.84
N SER A 71 -4.17 0.98 15.68
CA SER A 71 -3.99 1.68 14.41
C SER A 71 -5.13 1.39 13.44
N LEU A 72 -5.52 2.40 12.66
CA LEU A 72 -6.59 2.37 11.67
C LEU A 72 -6.02 2.79 10.31
N ALA A 73 -6.36 2.06 9.25
CA ALA A 73 -6.02 2.43 7.87
C ALA A 73 -7.29 2.44 7.03
N TYR A 74 -7.79 3.64 6.71
CA TYR A 74 -9.00 3.86 5.93
C TYR A 74 -8.72 3.69 4.45
N PHE A 75 -9.59 3.00 3.73
CA PHE A 75 -9.40 2.68 2.33
C PHE A 75 -10.68 2.81 1.52
N LYS A 76 -10.51 2.89 0.20
CA LYS A 76 -11.58 2.79 -0.79
C LYS A 76 -11.20 1.72 -1.82
N ASN A 77 -12.21 1.00 -2.29
CA ASN A 77 -12.08 0.07 -3.40
C ASN A 77 -13.15 0.43 -4.45
N GLU A 78 -12.72 1.00 -5.56
CA GLU A 78 -13.59 1.48 -6.64
C GLU A 78 -13.70 0.45 -7.78
N GLY A 79 -13.49 -0.84 -7.48
CA GLY A 79 -13.64 -1.95 -8.41
C GLY A 79 -12.39 -2.24 -9.24
N ASN A 80 -11.75 -1.21 -9.79
CA ASN A 80 -10.52 -1.32 -10.58
C ASN A 80 -9.28 -0.85 -9.83
N ILE A 81 -9.44 -0.15 -8.71
CA ILE A 81 -8.35 0.41 -7.92
C ILE A 81 -8.73 0.32 -6.44
N HIS A 82 -7.80 -0.20 -5.65
CA HIS A 82 -7.78 -0.08 -4.20
C HIS A 82 -6.82 1.04 -3.81
N TYR A 83 -7.21 1.90 -2.87
CA TYR A 83 -6.29 2.90 -2.32
C TYR A 83 -6.63 3.26 -0.88
N PHE A 84 -5.59 3.58 -0.11
CA PHE A 84 -5.74 4.13 1.21
C PHE A 84 -5.99 5.64 1.15
N THR A 85 -6.81 6.13 2.09
CA THR A 85 -7.20 7.54 2.18
C THR A 85 -6.64 8.21 3.42
N HIS A 86 -6.55 7.47 4.53
CA HIS A 86 -6.11 8.00 5.80
C HIS A 86 -5.52 6.91 6.70
N PHE A 87 -4.59 7.31 7.57
CA PHE A 87 -4.02 6.44 8.58
C PHE A 87 -3.98 7.14 9.93
N GLU A 88 -4.42 6.43 10.97
CA GLU A 88 -4.38 6.87 12.36
C GLU A 88 -3.69 5.82 13.23
N GLY A 89 -2.94 6.25 14.23
CA GLY A 89 -2.30 5.36 15.21
C GLY A 89 -0.78 5.26 15.05
N ASN A 90 -0.23 4.07 15.29
CA ASN A 90 1.20 3.88 15.49
C ASN A 90 1.96 3.71 14.16
N ARG A 91 2.85 4.65 13.84
CA ARG A 91 3.71 4.63 12.63
C ARG A 91 4.84 3.58 12.64
N LYS A 92 4.90 2.74 13.67
CA LYS A 92 5.76 1.56 13.74
C LYS A 92 4.96 0.25 13.66
N SER A 93 3.63 0.34 13.56
CA SER A 93 2.75 -0.83 13.42
C SER A 93 2.92 -1.49 12.06
N LEU A 94 2.59 -2.78 11.99
CA LEU A 94 2.61 -3.51 10.72
C LEU A 94 1.61 -2.88 9.74
N LEU A 95 0.43 -2.48 10.23
CA LEU A 95 -0.60 -1.85 9.41
C LEU A 95 -0.13 -0.53 8.77
N PHE A 96 0.70 0.26 9.46
CA PHE A 96 1.29 1.46 8.87
C PHE A 96 2.19 1.15 7.68
N TRP A 97 3.05 0.13 7.81
CA TRP A 97 3.92 -0.28 6.72
C TRP A 97 3.12 -0.84 5.53
N PHE A 98 2.05 -1.58 5.80
CA PHE A 98 1.12 -2.03 4.77
C PHE A 98 0.43 -0.86 4.05
N TYR A 99 -0.05 0.13 4.81
CA TYR A 99 -0.63 1.36 4.27
C TYR A 99 0.34 2.06 3.30
N LEU A 100 1.65 2.10 3.61
CA LEU A 100 2.65 2.68 2.72
C LEU A 100 2.88 1.78 1.50
N GLY A 101 3.20 0.50 1.70
CA GLY A 101 3.54 -0.39 0.59
C GLY A 101 2.39 -0.62 -0.40
N ALA A 102 1.14 -0.61 0.07
CA ALA A 102 -0.05 -0.81 -0.76
C ALA A 102 -0.92 0.46 -0.84
N TYR A 103 -0.32 1.65 -0.79
CA TYR A 103 -1.04 2.92 -0.78
C TYR A 103 -2.07 3.05 -1.90
N LYS A 104 -1.71 2.62 -3.13
CA LYS A 104 -2.60 2.61 -4.29
C LYS A 104 -2.27 1.44 -5.21
N VAL A 105 -3.20 0.50 -5.31
CA VAL A 105 -3.06 -0.75 -6.06
C VAL A 105 -4.16 -0.86 -7.12
N PRO A 106 -3.86 -0.74 -8.41
CA PRO A 106 -4.82 -1.04 -9.46
C PRO A 106 -5.01 -2.55 -9.51
N CYS A 107 -6.26 -2.97 -9.66
CA CYS A 107 -6.64 -4.36 -9.73
C CYS A 107 -6.48 -4.96 -11.14
N GLY A 108 -5.70 -4.32 -12.02
CA GLY A 108 -5.35 -4.85 -13.35
C GLY A 108 -3.85 -5.05 -13.49
N PHE A 109 -3.45 -6.13 -14.15
CA PHE A 109 -2.05 -6.44 -14.36
C PHE A 109 -1.60 -5.93 -15.73
N TYR A 110 -0.60 -5.07 -15.72
CA TYR A 110 0.04 -4.55 -16.92
C TYR A 110 1.54 -4.63 -16.75
N LYS A 111 2.20 -5.42 -17.60
CA LYS A 111 3.66 -5.54 -17.59
C LYS A 111 4.28 -4.14 -17.82
N ASN A 112 5.20 -3.73 -16.94
CA ASN A 112 5.85 -2.42 -16.95
C ASN A 112 4.86 -1.25 -16.78
N LEU A 113 3.77 -1.44 -16.04
CA LEU A 113 2.96 -0.33 -15.53
C LEU A 113 3.62 0.22 -14.28
N GLN A 114 4.02 1.48 -14.36
CA GLN A 114 4.48 2.23 -13.21
C GLN A 114 3.33 3.09 -12.69
N ILE A 115 3.20 3.12 -11.38
CA ILE A 115 2.21 3.94 -10.68
C ILE A 115 2.98 4.88 -9.80
N THR A 116 2.65 6.15 -9.91
CA THR A 116 3.19 7.20 -9.07
C THR A 116 2.03 7.92 -8.38
N ASP A 117 2.15 8.11 -7.07
CA ASP A 117 1.20 8.93 -6.30
C ASP A 117 1.96 9.69 -5.20
N THR A 118 1.29 10.62 -4.52
CA THR A 118 1.88 11.43 -3.45
C THR A 118 1.11 11.21 -2.16
N TYR A 119 1.81 10.84 -1.10
CA TYR A 119 1.22 10.76 0.24
C TYR A 119 0.90 12.17 0.78
N PRO A 120 -0.10 12.30 1.65
CA PRO A 120 -0.30 13.51 2.41
C PRO A 120 0.95 13.87 3.24
N ILE A 121 1.39 15.13 3.15
CA ILE A 121 2.65 15.63 3.75
C ILE A 121 2.75 15.34 5.26
N HIS A 122 1.62 15.32 5.97
CA HIS A 122 1.58 15.09 7.42
C HIS A 122 1.90 13.64 7.84
N LEU A 123 1.91 12.69 6.91
CA LEU A 123 2.00 11.26 7.19
C LEU A 123 3.43 10.79 7.50
N LEU A 124 4.44 11.28 6.79
CA LEU A 124 5.82 10.78 6.91
C LEU A 124 6.78 11.76 7.59
N ASN A 125 6.36 13.01 7.82
CA ASN A 125 7.24 14.09 8.26
C ASN A 125 7.13 14.41 9.76
N LYS A 126 8.20 14.99 10.33
CA LYS A 126 8.22 15.46 11.73
C LYS A 126 7.40 16.75 11.86
N ARG A 127 6.67 16.90 12.98
CA ARG A 127 5.79 18.07 13.23
C ARG A 127 6.49 19.43 13.08
N ALA A 128 7.74 19.55 13.52
CA ALA A 128 8.51 20.79 13.39
C ALA A 128 8.86 21.16 11.93
N LEU A 129 9.14 20.16 11.10
CA LEU A 129 9.41 20.35 9.66
C LEU A 129 8.12 20.72 8.91
N ILE A 130 6.98 20.13 9.30
CA ILE A 130 5.67 20.49 8.76
C ILE A 130 5.31 21.93 9.13
N PHE A 131 5.56 22.37 10.36
CA PHE A 131 5.30 23.76 10.77
C PHE A 131 6.11 24.77 9.95
N LEU A 132 7.39 24.50 9.72
CA LEU A 132 8.22 25.34 8.85
C LEU A 132 7.72 25.32 7.40
N GLN A 133 7.27 24.15 6.93
CA GLN A 133 6.65 24.03 5.62
C GLN A 133 5.35 24.82 5.53
N ASP A 134 4.43 24.75 6.49
CA ASP A 134 3.15 25.47 6.43
C ASP A 134 3.33 26.99 6.39
N PHE A 135 4.40 27.51 7.02
CA PHE A 135 4.76 28.93 6.93
C PHE A 135 5.29 29.33 5.54
N ILE A 136 6.00 28.43 4.85
CA ILE A 136 6.64 28.69 3.55
C ILE A 136 5.79 28.16 2.38
N ALA A 137 4.79 27.31 2.64
CA ALA A 137 3.98 26.59 1.64
C ALA A 137 3.32 27.50 0.59
N PRO A 138 2.88 28.75 0.92
CA PRO A 138 2.39 29.66 -0.12
C PRO A 138 3.43 30.01 -1.18
N PHE A 139 4.73 29.88 -0.87
CA PHE A 139 5.85 30.24 -1.72
C PHE A 139 6.62 29.02 -2.25
N TYR A 140 6.78 27.96 -1.46
CA TYR A 140 7.50 26.75 -1.87
C TYR A 140 7.19 25.52 -0.98
N MET A 141 6.76 24.41 -1.60
CA MET A 141 6.60 23.10 -0.93
C MET A 141 7.87 22.27 -1.08
N PHE A 142 8.75 22.29 -0.07
CA PHE A 142 10.04 21.61 -0.12
C PHE A 142 10.03 20.15 0.36
N ILE A 143 8.95 19.68 1.00
CA ILE A 143 8.82 18.26 1.39
C ILE A 143 7.78 17.57 0.52
N LYS A 144 8.18 16.47 -0.09
CA LYS A 144 7.31 15.60 -0.88
C LYS A 144 7.43 14.17 -0.43
N SER A 145 6.31 13.46 -0.38
CA SER A 145 6.27 12.05 -0.04
C SER A 145 5.70 11.30 -1.23
N GLU A 146 6.53 10.55 -1.94
CA GLU A 146 6.19 9.90 -3.19
C GLU A 146 6.00 8.40 -2.97
N TYR A 147 4.95 7.86 -3.57
CA TYR A 147 4.68 6.44 -3.70
C TYR A 147 4.98 6.01 -5.13
N GLU A 148 5.74 4.94 -5.30
CA GLU A 148 5.96 4.32 -6.61
C GLU A 148 5.65 2.83 -6.52
N MET A 149 5.03 2.24 -7.53
CA MET A 149 4.71 0.81 -7.60
C MET A 149 4.94 0.26 -9.01
N GLU A 150 5.42 -0.97 -9.08
CA GLU A 150 5.60 -1.72 -10.33
C GLU A 150 5.29 -3.22 -10.14
N PHE A 151 4.62 -3.82 -11.12
CA PHE A 151 4.44 -5.28 -11.17
C PHE A 151 5.71 -5.98 -11.67
N THR A 152 6.25 -6.89 -10.88
CA THR A 152 7.48 -7.62 -11.22
C THR A 152 7.20 -8.98 -11.85
N ARG A 153 6.11 -9.65 -11.46
CA ARG A 153 5.80 -10.99 -11.92
C ARG A 153 4.30 -11.24 -12.01
N LEU A 154 3.88 -11.90 -13.08
CA LEU A 154 2.61 -12.60 -13.19
C LEU A 154 2.91 -14.02 -13.68
N LYS A 155 2.47 -15.01 -12.92
CA LYS A 155 2.40 -16.40 -13.35
C LYS A 155 0.94 -16.79 -13.34
N ASP A 156 0.37 -16.99 -14.52
CA ASP A 156 -1.03 -17.39 -14.66
C ASP A 156 -1.05 -18.85 -15.13
N ASN A 157 -1.55 -19.75 -14.29
CA ASN A 157 -1.81 -21.14 -14.65
C ASN A 157 -3.32 -21.34 -14.77
N LEU A 158 -3.75 -22.45 -15.38
CA LEU A 158 -5.17 -22.79 -15.56
C LEU A 158 -6.00 -22.79 -14.25
N THR A 159 -5.36 -22.98 -13.10
CA THR A 159 -6.02 -23.08 -11.78
C THR A 159 -5.66 -21.98 -10.79
N ASP A 160 -4.46 -21.41 -10.88
CA ASP A 160 -3.95 -20.43 -9.92
C ASP A 160 -3.11 -19.37 -10.62
N SER A 161 -3.29 -18.11 -10.19
CA SER A 161 -2.41 -17.03 -10.58
C SER A 161 -1.62 -16.51 -9.37
N THR A 162 -0.33 -16.29 -9.59
CA THR A 162 0.59 -15.68 -8.65
C THR A 162 1.02 -14.33 -9.21
N ILE A 163 0.86 -13.28 -8.42
CA ILE A 163 1.19 -11.90 -8.78
C ILE A 163 2.17 -11.37 -7.76
N GLN A 164 3.25 -10.78 -8.23
CA GLN A 164 4.22 -10.09 -7.39
C GLN A 164 4.36 -8.64 -7.88
N PHE A 165 4.42 -7.73 -6.91
CA PHE A 165 4.72 -6.34 -7.17
C PHE A 165 5.65 -5.79 -6.11
N ILE A 166 6.39 -4.75 -6.49
CA ILE A 166 7.23 -3.97 -5.60
C ILE A 166 6.65 -2.56 -5.49
N SER A 167 6.92 -1.90 -4.37
CA SER A 167 6.64 -0.49 -4.23
C SER A 167 7.68 0.21 -3.37
N SER A 168 7.74 1.53 -3.46
CA SER A 168 8.61 2.36 -2.66
C SER A 168 7.88 3.58 -2.10
N SER A 169 8.30 4.03 -0.93
CA SER A 169 7.87 5.26 -0.28
C SER A 169 9.08 6.15 -0.05
N LYS A 170 9.18 7.26 -0.78
CA LYS A 170 10.31 8.19 -0.74
C LYS A 170 9.90 9.50 -0.11
N VAL A 171 10.68 9.98 0.86
CA VAL A 171 10.54 11.34 1.40
C VAL A 171 11.65 12.19 0.79
N LYS A 172 11.27 13.18 -0.02
CA LYS A 172 12.19 14.16 -0.62
C LYS A 172 12.18 15.45 0.20
N LEU A 173 13.38 15.98 0.44
CA LEU A 173 13.63 17.29 1.02
C LEU A 173 14.38 18.14 -0.01
N GLY A 174 13.65 19.00 -0.73
CA GLY A 174 14.15 19.65 -1.93
C GLY A 174 14.44 18.63 -3.04
N ASN A 175 15.68 18.58 -3.53
CA ASN A 175 16.12 17.63 -4.57
C ASN A 175 16.71 16.32 -3.99
N ASN A 176 16.90 16.23 -2.68
CA ASN A 176 17.52 15.06 -2.06
C ASN A 176 16.47 14.11 -1.48
N ILE A 177 16.69 12.81 -1.64
CA ILE A 177 15.92 11.77 -0.95
C ILE A 177 16.45 11.69 0.49
N SER A 178 15.61 11.99 1.47
CA SER A 178 15.97 11.93 2.89
C SER A 178 15.66 10.57 3.51
N ARG A 179 14.69 9.82 2.95
CA ARG A 179 14.32 8.49 3.40
C ARG A 179 13.65 7.73 2.28
N GLU A 180 13.95 6.44 2.18
CA GLU A 180 13.32 5.52 1.25
C GLU A 180 12.96 4.23 1.98
N LEU A 181 11.78 3.69 1.69
CA LEU A 181 11.30 2.42 2.19
C LEU A 181 10.82 1.61 1.01
N ASN A 182 11.26 0.36 0.92
CA ASN A 182 10.89 -0.53 -0.16
C ASN A 182 9.97 -1.63 0.36
N PHE A 183 9.10 -2.10 -0.51
CA PHE A 183 8.14 -3.13 -0.19
C PHE A 183 8.04 -4.14 -1.31
N GLU A 184 7.80 -5.39 -0.93
CA GLU A 184 7.52 -6.48 -1.84
C GLU A 184 6.22 -7.13 -1.43
N PHE A 185 5.37 -7.46 -2.39
CA PHE A 185 4.09 -8.12 -2.15
C PHE A 185 3.95 -9.33 -3.04
N GLU A 186 3.43 -10.39 -2.47
CA GLU A 186 3.09 -11.63 -3.16
C GLU A 186 1.63 -11.99 -2.91
N ILE A 187 0.92 -12.16 -4.03
CA ILE A 187 -0.50 -12.47 -4.07
C ILE A 187 -0.66 -13.80 -4.76
N GLU A 188 -1.35 -14.70 -4.11
CA GLU A 188 -1.62 -16.05 -4.61
C GLU A 188 -3.00 -16.49 -4.11
N SER A 189 -3.70 -17.28 -4.93
CA SER A 189 -5.01 -17.82 -4.58
C SER A 189 -5.98 -16.77 -4.03
N ASN A 190 -5.98 -15.58 -4.66
CA ASN A 190 -6.85 -14.44 -4.33
C ASN A 190 -6.59 -13.76 -2.98
N ARG A 191 -5.40 -13.94 -2.39
CA ARG A 191 -5.04 -13.39 -1.08
C ARG A 191 -3.64 -12.82 -1.07
N ILE A 192 -3.40 -11.86 -0.17
CA ILE A 192 -2.06 -11.32 0.10
C ILE A 192 -1.32 -12.35 0.95
N LYS A 193 -0.49 -13.19 0.32
CA LYS A 193 0.22 -14.28 0.98
C LYS A 193 1.41 -13.78 1.77
N LYS A 194 2.12 -12.81 1.23
CA LYS A 194 3.31 -12.27 1.85
C LYS A 194 3.45 -10.81 1.51
N PHE A 195 3.92 -10.03 2.47
CA PHE A 195 4.52 -8.74 2.19
C PHE A 195 5.76 -8.53 3.03
N VAL A 196 6.74 -7.84 2.44
CA VAL A 196 8.03 -7.57 3.04
C VAL A 196 8.24 -6.07 3.07
N VAL A 197 8.75 -5.58 4.19
CA VAL A 197 9.17 -4.19 4.41
C VAL A 197 10.69 -4.18 4.49
N ILE A 198 11.33 -3.37 3.66
CA ILE A 198 12.77 -3.22 3.57
C ILE A 198 13.11 -1.77 3.89
N ASP A 199 13.62 -1.53 5.11
CA ASP A 199 14.24 -0.28 5.56
C ASP A 199 15.76 -0.48 5.59
N GLU A 200 16.56 0.59 5.54
CA GLU A 200 18.03 0.53 5.42
C GLU A 200 18.71 -0.39 6.45
N ASN A 201 18.10 -0.56 7.63
CA ASN A 201 18.66 -1.30 8.76
C ASN A 201 17.76 -2.45 9.24
N LYS A 202 16.62 -2.72 8.56
CA LYS A 202 15.62 -3.66 9.06
C LYS A 202 14.78 -4.25 7.95
N THR A 203 14.68 -5.57 7.92
CA THR A 203 13.69 -6.31 7.13
C THR A 203 12.58 -6.85 8.03
N ILE A 204 11.33 -6.62 7.65
CA ILE A 204 10.14 -7.18 8.30
C ILE A 204 9.39 -7.99 7.27
N GLU A 205 9.19 -9.27 7.53
CA GLU A 205 8.40 -10.17 6.70
C GLU A 205 7.09 -10.50 7.40
N ALA A 206 5.97 -10.37 6.69
CA ALA A 206 4.66 -10.76 7.17
C ALA A 206 4.03 -11.75 6.19
N THR A 207 3.67 -12.92 6.71
CA THR A 207 3.12 -14.04 5.93
C THR A 207 1.71 -14.35 6.43
N GLU A 208 0.76 -14.49 5.52
CA GLU A 208 -0.61 -14.87 5.84
C GLU A 208 -0.66 -16.20 6.58
N VAL A 209 -1.44 -16.24 7.66
CA VAL A 209 -1.86 -17.49 8.28
C VAL A 209 -3.25 -17.80 7.76
N SER A 210 -3.35 -18.80 6.88
CA SER A 210 -4.64 -19.35 6.49
C SER A 210 -5.37 -19.80 7.75
N THR A 211 -6.52 -19.21 8.06
CA THR A 211 -7.44 -19.80 9.04
C THR A 211 -7.99 -21.05 8.38
N GLU A 212 -7.46 -22.22 8.73
CA GLU A 212 -8.17 -23.48 8.47
C GLU A 212 -9.50 -23.36 9.19
N ASN A 213 -10.58 -23.17 8.43
CA ASN A 213 -11.92 -23.33 8.95
C ASN A 213 -12.02 -24.78 9.45
N GLN A 214 -12.01 -24.97 10.77
CA GLN A 214 -12.51 -26.17 11.43
C GLN A 214 -14.03 -26.20 11.35
#